data_AF-A0A2E8HHJ6-F1
#
_entry.id   AF-A0A2E8HHJ6-F1
#
_cell.length_a   1.000
_cell.length_b   1.000
_cell.length_c   1.000
_cell.angle_alpha   90.00
_cell.angle_beta   90.00
_cell.angle_gamma   90.00
#
_symmetry.space_group_name_H-M   'P 1'
#
loop_
_entity.id
_entity.type
_entity.pdbx_description
1 polymer ?
#
loop_
_entity_poly.entity_id
_entity_poly.type
_entity_poly.pdbx_seq_one_letter_code
_entity_poly.pdbx_strand_id
1 'polypeptide(L)'
;METLTLVVDGEEVVLAQSPRRECSTRDSPTREGGDRVLVPVHAFSEALGAEARNLNGNGSLAVCKADLCIPLSEEETVTIEGEVFAYLSAFGKELGLQWQLADATLTVRTEGRVATGLAVGSRPPVFELPDLSTGSTVSSADYVGKKTVFFVWASW
;
A
#
# COMPACT_ATOMS: atom_id res chain seq x y z
N MET A 1 17.42 -24.04 4.17
CA MET A 1 16.36 -23.17 3.62
C MET A 1 15.60 -22.66 4.81
N GLU A 2 15.79 -21.40 5.19
CA GLU A 2 14.94 -20.77 6.22
C GLU A 2 13.71 -20.21 5.51
N THR A 3 12.55 -20.65 5.97
CA THR A 3 11.25 -20.36 5.37
C THR A 3 10.77 -19.02 5.91
N LEU A 4 10.53 -18.03 5.03
CA LEU A 4 9.83 -16.83 5.47
C LEU A 4 8.33 -17.15 5.44
N THR A 5 7.75 -17.25 6.64
CA THR A 5 6.31 -17.41 6.77
C THR A 5 5.69 -16.03 6.68
N LEU A 6 5.03 -15.75 5.57
CA LEU A 6 4.23 -14.54 5.40
C LEU A 6 2.86 -14.83 6.00
N VAL A 7 2.46 -14.09 7.01
CA VAL A 7 1.08 -14.16 7.52
C VAL A 7 0.35 -12.93 7.03
N VAL A 8 -0.60 -13.09 6.11
CA VAL A 8 -1.46 -12.00 5.61
C VAL A 8 -2.80 -12.12 6.31
N ASP A 9 -3.14 -11.15 7.17
CA ASP A 9 -4.44 -11.09 7.87
C ASP A 9 -4.84 -12.38 8.61
N GLY A 10 -3.84 -13.17 9.04
CA GLY A 10 -4.03 -14.44 9.75
C GLY A 10 -3.95 -15.70 8.86
N GLU A 11 -3.75 -15.55 7.56
CA GLU A 11 -3.55 -16.64 6.61
C GLU A 11 -2.05 -16.81 6.28
N GLU A 12 -1.54 -18.03 6.39
CA GLU A 12 -0.14 -18.36 6.13
C GLU A 12 0.13 -18.56 4.63
N VAL A 13 1.03 -17.76 4.09
CA VAL A 13 1.60 -17.89 2.75
C VAL A 13 3.09 -18.15 2.91
N VAL A 14 3.57 -19.25 2.33
CA VAL A 14 4.99 -19.60 2.36
C VAL A 14 5.70 -18.92 1.19
N LEU A 15 6.62 -18.01 1.49
CA LEU A 15 7.49 -17.39 0.47
C LEU A 15 8.89 -18.01 0.50
N ALA A 16 9.44 -18.31 -0.68
CA ALA A 16 10.84 -18.72 -0.82
C ALA A 16 11.76 -17.50 -0.58
N GLN A 17 12.89 -17.70 0.11
CA GLN A 17 13.91 -16.66 0.29
C GLN A 17 15.30 -17.09 -0.18
N SER A 18 16.02 -16.08 -0.72
CA SER A 18 17.44 -16.04 -1.06
C SER A 18 18.35 -15.85 0.18
N PRO A 19 19.66 -16.19 0.08
CA PRO A 19 20.56 -16.33 1.23
C PRO A 19 21.00 -14.99 1.82
N ARG A 20 20.91 -14.85 3.15
CA ARG A 20 21.42 -13.68 3.90
C ARG A 20 22.94 -13.55 3.73
N ARG A 21 23.42 -12.35 3.40
CA ARG A 21 24.74 -11.90 3.86
C ARG A 21 24.67 -11.73 5.38
N GLU A 22 25.57 -12.39 6.08
CA GLU A 22 25.68 -12.38 7.54
C GLU A 22 25.68 -10.95 8.11
N CYS A 23 24.64 -10.61 8.86
CA CYS A 23 24.73 -9.58 9.88
C CYS A 23 24.62 -10.27 11.24
N SER A 24 25.76 -10.23 11.93
CA SER A 24 26.10 -10.83 13.21
C SER A 24 25.07 -10.59 14.33
N THR A 25 24.94 -11.61 15.17
CA THR A 25 24.05 -11.74 16.33
C THR A 25 24.30 -10.71 17.43
N ARG A 26 23.25 -9.98 17.85
CA ARG A 26 22.78 -9.85 19.24
C ARG A 26 21.63 -8.83 19.32
N ASP A 27 20.71 -9.12 20.24
CA ASP A 27 19.54 -8.35 20.66
C ASP A 27 18.30 -8.41 19.76
N SER A 28 17.33 -9.23 20.20
CA SER A 28 15.90 -8.93 20.01
C SER A 28 15.63 -7.53 20.59
N PRO A 29 14.89 -6.70 19.87
CA PRO A 29 13.48 -6.63 20.22
C PRO A 29 12.60 -6.58 18.97
N THR A 30 11.34 -6.93 19.17
CA THR A 30 10.23 -6.58 18.32
C THR A 30 10.40 -5.15 17.78
N ARG A 31 10.79 -5.02 16.51
CA ARG A 31 10.86 -3.73 15.81
C ARG A 31 9.59 -3.61 14.98
N GLU A 32 8.62 -2.87 15.51
CA GLU A 32 7.68 -2.18 14.64
C GLU A 32 8.51 -1.29 13.70
N GLY A 33 8.30 -1.43 12.39
CA GLY A 33 9.06 -0.66 11.40
C GLY A 33 10.51 -1.14 11.23
N GLY A 34 10.67 -2.37 10.75
CA GLY A 34 11.95 -2.78 10.17
C GLY A 34 12.16 -2.07 8.83
N ASP A 35 12.88 -0.95 8.83
CA ASP A 35 13.22 -0.15 7.63
C ASP A 35 14.03 -0.92 6.56
N ARG A 36 14.37 -2.20 6.84
CA ARG A 36 15.24 -3.06 6.02
C ARG A 36 14.69 -4.47 5.82
N VAL A 37 13.38 -4.63 5.74
CA VAL A 37 12.78 -5.92 5.37
C VAL A 37 12.79 -6.03 3.84
N LEU A 38 13.58 -6.95 3.29
CA LEU A 38 13.58 -7.28 1.87
C LEU A 38 12.56 -8.37 1.58
N VAL A 39 11.70 -8.14 0.58
CA VAL A 39 10.70 -9.11 0.13
C VAL A 39 10.81 -9.34 -1.38
N PRO A 40 10.58 -10.57 -1.87
CA PRO A 40 10.56 -10.86 -3.29
C PRO A 40 9.37 -10.14 -3.93
N VAL A 41 9.63 -9.18 -4.83
CA VAL A 41 8.61 -8.22 -5.27
C VAL A 41 7.44 -8.90 -5.95
N HIS A 42 7.71 -9.87 -6.84
CA HIS A 42 6.66 -10.58 -7.57
C HIS A 42 5.79 -11.43 -6.64
N ALA A 43 6.40 -12.36 -5.90
CA ALA A 43 5.66 -13.29 -5.04
C ALA A 43 4.93 -12.57 -3.90
N PHE A 44 5.55 -11.53 -3.33
CA PHE A 44 4.91 -10.72 -2.28
C PHE A 44 3.73 -9.90 -2.83
N SER A 45 3.87 -9.32 -4.02
CA SER A 45 2.76 -8.58 -4.65
C SER A 45 1.59 -9.51 -4.93
N GLU A 46 1.85 -10.68 -5.51
CA GLU A 46 0.83 -11.68 -5.81
C GLU A 46 0.08 -12.12 -4.54
N ALA A 47 0.81 -12.40 -3.45
CA ALA A 47 0.22 -12.78 -2.17
C ALA A 47 -0.71 -11.71 -1.57
N LEU A 48 -0.51 -10.43 -1.91
CA LEU A 48 -1.34 -9.31 -1.47
C LEU A 48 -2.45 -8.93 -2.46
N GLY A 49 -2.62 -9.67 -3.56
CA GLY A 49 -3.50 -9.32 -4.67
C GLY A 49 -3.06 -8.04 -5.40
N ALA A 50 -1.76 -7.77 -5.43
CA ALA A 50 -1.11 -6.72 -6.18
C ALA A 50 -0.32 -7.32 -7.36
N GLU A 51 0.14 -6.47 -8.27
CA GLU A 51 0.92 -6.84 -9.45
C GLU A 51 2.22 -6.03 -9.48
N ALA A 52 3.34 -6.72 -9.68
CA ALA A 52 4.62 -6.07 -10.00
C ALA A 52 4.70 -5.85 -11.52
N ARG A 53 4.76 -4.60 -11.96
CA ARG A 53 4.75 -4.22 -13.39
C ARG A 53 5.86 -3.21 -13.70
N ASN A 54 6.47 -3.36 -14.88
CA ASN A 54 7.38 -2.35 -15.41
C ASN A 54 6.59 -1.16 -15.97
N LEU A 55 6.90 0.06 -15.52
CA LEU A 55 6.30 1.26 -16.06
C LEU A 55 6.90 1.58 -17.43
N ASN A 56 6.03 1.71 -18.43
CA ASN A 56 6.42 1.97 -19.82
C ASN A 56 7.17 3.32 -19.92
N GLY A 57 8.41 3.26 -20.41
CA GLY A 57 9.23 4.43 -20.73
C GLY A 57 10.62 4.39 -20.09
N ASN A 58 10.74 3.92 -18.85
CA ASN A 58 11.98 4.06 -18.07
C ASN A 58 12.50 2.74 -17.49
N GLY A 59 11.78 1.63 -17.64
CA GLY A 59 12.16 0.33 -17.06
C GLY A 59 12.01 0.25 -15.54
N SER A 60 11.47 1.30 -14.91
CA SER A 60 11.24 1.34 -13.46
C SER A 60 10.15 0.35 -13.07
N LEU A 61 10.48 -0.59 -12.18
CA LEU A 61 9.56 -1.54 -11.60
C LEU A 61 8.59 -0.82 -10.66
N ALA A 62 7.32 -1.20 -10.66
CA ALA A 62 6.33 -0.66 -9.76
C ALA A 62 5.47 -1.77 -9.15
N VAL A 63 5.01 -1.57 -7.92
CA VAL A 63 4.01 -2.42 -7.28
C VAL A 63 2.66 -1.75 -7.42
N CYS A 64 1.73 -2.41 -8.11
CA CYS A 64 0.41 -1.90 -8.43
C CYS A 64 -0.68 -2.70 -7.71
N LYS A 65 -1.61 -2.03 -7.02
CA LYS A 65 -2.81 -2.64 -6.45
C LYS A 65 -4.03 -1.81 -6.81
N ALA A 66 -4.95 -2.40 -7.56
CA ALA A 66 -6.08 -1.70 -8.16
C ALA A 66 -5.63 -0.46 -8.99
N ASP A 67 -5.91 0.74 -8.52
CA ASP A 67 -5.63 2.02 -9.16
C ASP A 67 -4.31 2.68 -8.69
N LEU A 68 -3.69 2.14 -7.64
CA LEU A 68 -2.45 2.66 -7.08
C LEU A 68 -1.26 1.91 -7.69
N CYS A 69 -0.27 2.62 -8.19
CA CYS A 69 1.01 2.07 -8.61
C CYS A 69 2.14 2.85 -7.94
N ILE A 70 2.97 2.15 -7.19
CA ILE A 70 4.09 2.72 -6.44
C ILE A 70 5.37 2.38 -7.22
N PRO A 71 6.03 3.36 -7.85
CA PRO A 71 7.31 3.12 -8.52
C PRO A 71 8.39 2.81 -7.48
N LEU A 72 9.21 1.81 -7.77
CA LEU A 72 10.38 1.46 -6.99
C LEU A 72 11.63 2.06 -7.64
N SER A 73 12.47 2.69 -6.83
CA SER A 73 13.78 3.17 -7.28
C SER A 73 14.82 2.05 -7.32
N GLU A 74 15.92 2.28 -8.05
CA GLU A 74 17.06 1.36 -8.08
C GLU A 74 17.71 1.21 -6.69
N GLU A 75 17.66 2.24 -5.84
CA GLU A 75 18.21 2.21 -4.48
C GLU A 75 17.37 1.35 -3.53
N GLU A 76 16.10 1.17 -3.85
CA GLU A 76 15.13 0.40 -3.06
C GLU A 76 15.01 -1.07 -3.51
N THR A 77 15.69 -1.43 -4.61
CA THR A 77 15.61 -2.76 -5.23
C THR A 77 16.96 -3.46 -5.27
N VAL A 78 16.95 -4.78 -5.11
CA VAL A 78 18.15 -5.63 -5.17
C VAL A 78 17.81 -6.89 -5.96
N THR A 79 18.60 -7.19 -6.98
CA THR A 79 18.45 -8.45 -7.75
C THR A 79 19.39 -9.51 -7.19
N ILE A 80 18.82 -10.66 -6.79
CA ILE A 80 19.57 -11.82 -6.29
C ILE A 80 19.14 -13.04 -7.09
N GLU A 81 20.09 -13.73 -7.72
CA GLU A 81 19.83 -14.95 -8.52
C GLU A 81 18.76 -14.77 -9.62
N GLY A 82 18.59 -13.54 -10.14
CA GLY A 82 17.60 -13.21 -11.17
C GLY A 82 16.21 -12.86 -10.64
N GLU A 83 16.00 -12.93 -9.34
CA GLU A 83 14.78 -12.47 -8.67
C GLU A 83 14.98 -11.07 -8.08
N VAL A 84 13.98 -10.19 -8.26
CA VAL A 84 14.02 -8.82 -7.75
C VAL A 84 13.39 -8.78 -6.36
N PHE A 85 14.16 -8.28 -5.40
CA PHE A 85 13.72 -7.97 -4.05
C PHE A 85 13.59 -6.46 -3.90
N ALA A 86 12.64 -6.01 -3.08
CA ALA A 86 12.52 -4.61 -2.69
C ALA A 86 12.36 -4.48 -1.19
N TYR A 87 12.80 -3.34 -0.65
CA TYR A 87 12.51 -3.01 0.74
C TYR A 87 11.02 -2.77 0.91
N LEU A 88 10.41 -3.45 1.88
CA LEU A 88 9.00 -3.32 2.19
C LEU A 88 8.62 -1.89 2.60
N SER A 89 9.56 -1.12 3.16
CA SER A 89 9.37 0.30 3.47
C SER A 89 9.14 1.17 2.23
N ALA A 90 9.63 0.76 1.05
CA ALA A 90 9.48 1.53 -0.19
C ALA A 90 8.04 1.56 -0.71
N PHE A 91 7.22 0.57 -0.37
CA PHE A 91 5.86 0.46 -0.93
C PHE A 91 4.79 -0.03 0.07
N GLY A 92 5.17 -0.71 1.14
CA GLY A 92 4.24 -1.34 2.07
C GLY A 92 3.31 -0.35 2.76
N LYS A 93 3.83 0.82 3.17
CA LYS A 93 3.01 1.86 3.83
C LYS A 93 1.97 2.44 2.88
N GLU A 94 2.35 2.73 1.64
CA GLU A 94 1.47 3.24 0.60
C GLU A 94 0.39 2.22 0.21
N LEU A 95 0.69 0.92 0.33
CA LEU A 95 -0.29 -0.15 0.18
C LEU A 95 -1.22 -0.33 1.40
N GLY A 96 -1.07 0.49 2.45
CA GLY A 96 -1.85 0.37 3.69
C GLY A 96 -1.47 -0.84 4.55
N LEU A 97 -0.21 -1.29 4.45
CA LEU A 97 0.28 -2.42 5.21
C LEU A 97 0.89 -1.97 6.53
N GLN A 98 0.59 -2.71 7.58
CA GLN A 98 1.41 -2.79 8.78
C GLN A 98 2.18 -4.09 8.76
N TRP A 99 3.45 -4.06 9.13
CA TRP A 99 4.27 -5.26 9.17
C TRP A 99 5.13 -5.32 10.42
N GLN A 100 5.37 -6.55 10.85
CA GLN A 100 6.24 -6.88 11.95
C GLN A 100 7.08 -8.09 11.55
N LEU A 101 8.40 -7.97 11.70
CA LEU A 101 9.33 -9.08 11.54
C LEU A 101 9.73 -9.59 12.93
N ALA A 102 9.41 -10.84 13.23
CA ALA A 102 9.87 -11.54 14.41
C ALA A 102 10.56 -12.84 13.99
N ASP A 103 11.84 -12.98 14.36
CA ASP A 103 12.71 -14.09 13.95
C ASP A 103 12.80 -14.26 12.42
N ALA A 104 12.06 -15.23 11.87
CA ALA A 104 11.93 -15.52 10.44
C ALA A 104 10.49 -15.37 9.92
N THR A 105 9.58 -14.87 10.75
CA THR A 105 8.16 -14.70 10.40
C THR A 105 7.87 -13.23 10.14
N LEU A 106 7.42 -12.95 8.92
CA LEU A 106 6.95 -11.62 8.54
C LEU A 106 5.42 -11.62 8.63
N THR A 107 4.90 -10.97 9.66
CA THR A 107 3.45 -10.75 9.79
C THR A 107 3.09 -9.45 9.07
N VAL A 108 2.15 -9.52 8.14
CA VAL A 108 1.60 -8.37 7.42
C VAL A 108 0.11 -8.29 7.71
N ARG A 109 -0.34 -7.11 8.10
CA ARG A 109 -1.75 -6.79 8.30
C ARG A 109 -2.14 -5.72 7.31
N THR A 110 -3.25 -5.93 6.61
CA THR A 110 -3.86 -4.85 5.84
C THR A 110 -4.66 -3.99 6.80
N GLU A 111 -4.22 -2.75 7.02
CA GLU A 111 -5.16 -1.79 7.59
C GLU A 111 -6.20 -1.54 6.51
N GLY A 112 -7.47 -1.82 6.85
CA GLY A 112 -8.59 -1.56 5.95
C GLY A 112 -8.43 -0.16 5.38
N ARG A 113 -8.20 -0.09 4.06
CA ARG A 113 -7.90 1.13 3.32
C ARG A 113 -8.92 2.20 3.73
N VAL A 114 -8.54 3.12 4.62
CA VAL A 114 -9.21 4.41 4.67
C VAL A 114 -8.80 5.03 3.36
N ALA A 115 -9.63 4.88 2.32
CA ALA A 115 -9.45 5.59 1.08
C ALA A 115 -9.45 7.08 1.44
N THR A 116 -8.26 7.67 1.57
CA THR A 116 -8.10 9.11 1.76
C THR A 116 -8.35 9.75 0.41
N GLY A 117 -9.63 9.86 0.04
CA GLY A 117 -10.09 10.49 -1.19
C GLY A 117 -11.03 9.61 -2.01
N LEU A 118 -11.78 10.28 -2.88
CA LEU A 118 -12.67 9.64 -3.85
C LEU A 118 -11.98 9.61 -5.21
N ALA A 119 -11.89 8.43 -5.82
CA ALA A 119 -11.43 8.29 -7.19
C ALA A 119 -12.48 8.80 -8.18
N VAL A 120 -12.03 9.28 -9.34
CA VAL A 120 -12.93 9.65 -10.45
C VAL A 120 -13.78 8.43 -10.85
N GLY A 121 -15.10 8.61 -10.89
CA GLY A 121 -16.07 7.52 -11.12
C GLY A 121 -16.65 6.91 -9.84
N SER A 122 -16.10 7.23 -8.67
CA SER A 122 -16.70 6.87 -7.38
C SER A 122 -17.97 7.69 -7.12
N ARG A 123 -18.91 7.13 -6.35
CA ARG A 123 -20.06 7.89 -5.85
C ARG A 123 -19.54 8.98 -4.90
N PRO A 124 -19.84 10.27 -5.12
CA PRO A 124 -19.43 11.34 -4.21
C PRO A 124 -20.06 11.15 -2.83
N PRO A 125 -19.40 11.64 -1.75
CA PRO A 125 -19.89 11.53 -0.39
C PRO A 125 -21.11 12.43 -0.23
N VAL A 126 -22.05 11.96 0.59
CA VAL A 126 -23.19 12.79 0.98
C VAL A 126 -22.73 13.78 2.04
N PHE A 127 -23.08 15.05 1.85
CA PHE A 127 -22.82 16.11 2.81
C PHE A 127 -24.05 17.00 2.93
N GLU A 128 -24.16 17.65 4.08
CA GLU A 128 -25.25 18.56 4.39
C GLU A 128 -24.68 19.92 4.75
N LEU A 129 -25.25 20.96 4.16
CA LEU A 129 -24.84 22.34 4.42
C LEU A 129 -26.09 23.20 4.63
N PRO A 130 -26.02 24.22 5.50
CA PRO A 130 -27.09 25.19 5.59
C PRO A 130 -27.12 26.07 4.33
N ASP A 131 -28.31 26.24 3.76
CA ASP A 131 -28.54 27.24 2.72
C ASP A 131 -28.34 28.65 3.30
N LEU A 132 -27.51 29.46 2.62
CA LEU A 132 -27.14 30.78 3.13
C LEU A 132 -28.30 31.78 3.18
N SER A 133 -29.33 31.60 2.36
CA SER A 133 -30.45 32.55 2.25
C SER A 133 -31.61 32.21 3.18
N THR A 134 -31.83 30.92 3.43
CA THR A 134 -32.99 30.40 4.16
C THR A 134 -32.63 29.74 5.48
N GLY A 135 -31.36 29.40 5.71
CA GLY A 135 -30.89 28.66 6.88
C GLY A 135 -31.35 27.21 6.93
N SER A 136 -32.06 26.73 5.89
CA SER A 136 -32.54 25.35 5.82
C SER A 136 -31.39 24.41 5.47
N THR A 137 -31.39 23.20 6.05
CA THR A 137 -30.42 22.17 5.67
C THR A 137 -30.66 21.70 4.25
N VAL A 138 -29.61 21.69 3.43
CA VAL A 138 -29.61 21.16 2.07
C VAL A 138 -28.64 19.99 1.99
N SER A 139 -29.09 18.87 1.41
CA SER A 139 -28.26 17.68 1.24
C SER A 139 -27.72 17.58 -0.19
N SER A 140 -26.47 17.15 -0.35
CA SER A 140 -25.94 16.81 -1.67
C SER A 140 -26.66 15.62 -2.31
N ALA A 141 -27.39 14.81 -1.52
CA ALA A 141 -28.18 13.69 -2.03
C ALA A 141 -29.35 14.14 -2.93
N ASP A 142 -29.88 15.35 -2.76
CA ASP A 142 -31.00 15.90 -3.56
C ASP A 142 -30.63 16.17 -5.03
N TYR A 143 -29.33 16.08 -5.33
CA TYR A 143 -28.74 16.29 -6.65
C TYR A 143 -28.33 14.99 -7.35
N VAL A 144 -28.58 13.83 -6.75
CA VAL A 144 -28.32 12.53 -7.39
C VAL A 144 -29.08 12.42 -8.71
N GLY A 145 -28.40 11.96 -9.77
CA GLY A 145 -28.97 11.83 -11.11
C GLY A 145 -28.98 13.13 -11.92
N LYS A 146 -28.53 14.25 -11.35
CA LYS A 146 -28.38 15.53 -12.05
C LYS A 146 -26.90 15.81 -12.33
N LYS A 147 -26.62 16.56 -13.40
CA LYS A 147 -25.28 17.13 -13.61
C LYS A 147 -25.10 18.28 -12.63
N THR A 148 -24.15 18.14 -11.70
CA THR A 148 -23.96 19.09 -10.59
C THR A 148 -22.48 19.38 -10.40
N VAL A 149 -22.16 20.63 -10.11
CA VAL A 149 -20.79 21.09 -9.81
C VAL A 149 -20.78 21.57 -8.37
N PHE A 150 -19.93 20.98 -7.55
CA PHE A 150 -19.62 21.46 -6.20
C PHE A 150 -18.22 22.07 -6.22
N PHE A 151 -18.07 23.26 -5.69
CA PHE A 151 -16.79 23.94 -5.59
C PHE A 151 -16.65 24.57 -4.19
N VAL A 152 -15.41 24.61 -3.70
CA VAL A 152 -15.08 25.30 -2.46
C VAL A 152 -14.41 26.61 -2.84
N TRP A 153 -14.85 27.70 -2.23
CA TRP A 153 -14.24 29.01 -2.40
C TRP A 153 -13.69 29.50 -1.06
N ALA A 154 -12.47 30.04 -1.09
CA ALA A 154 -11.84 30.70 0.05
C ALA A 154 -11.45 32.12 -0.38
N SER A 155 -11.87 33.11 0.42
CA SER A 155 -11.46 34.51 0.27
C SER A 155 -10.26 34.75 1.19
N TRP A 156 -9.06 34.58 0.64
CA TRP A 156 -7.82 35.08 1.23
C TRP A 156 -7.74 36.60 1.05
#